data_AF-A0A8J6XZ95-F1
#
_entry.id   AF-A0A8J6XZ95-F1
#
_cell.length_a   1.000
_cell.length_b   1.000
_cell.length_c   1.000
_cell.angle_alpha   90.00
_cell.angle_beta   90.00
_cell.angle_gamma   90.00
#
_symmetry.space_group_name_H-M   'P 1'
#
loop_
_entity.id
_entity.type
_entity.pdbx_description
1 polymer ?
#
loop_
_entity_poly.entity_id
_entity_poly.type
_entity_poly.pdbx_seq_one_letter_code
_entity_poly.pdbx_strand_id
1 'polypeptide(L)'
;RAGPLNQEPAGTILESVTDRSIAFPDVWGLGLAYRSPDGSLTIGFEWDRVEYSIIGKTLDSPVVDASQVTIDDANELHFGVEYVFLETRPLIAIRGGVWHDPDHRFRYLGDDPFSQALYRQGEDILHVTAGVGIAFKRFQIDFGADLSQNSDVFALSAIYSF
;
A
#
# COMPACT_ATOMS: atom_id res chain seq x y z
N ARG A 1 47.25 -18.84 4.98
CA ARG A 1 47.71 -17.51 4.51
C ARG A 1 46.44 -16.67 4.32
N ALA A 2 46.05 -15.89 5.33
CA ALA A 2 44.94 -14.94 5.20
C ALA A 2 45.47 -13.68 4.49
N GLY A 3 44.74 -13.19 3.48
CA GLY A 3 45.06 -11.92 2.81
C GLY A 3 44.89 -10.73 3.76
N PRO A 4 45.45 -9.56 3.43
CA PRO A 4 45.29 -8.37 4.25
C PRO A 4 43.80 -8.02 4.38
N LEU A 5 43.38 -7.71 5.60
CA LEU A 5 42.09 -7.11 5.89
C LEU A 5 42.08 -5.74 5.21
N ASN A 6 41.27 -5.58 4.15
CA ASN A 6 40.98 -4.26 3.62
C ASN A 6 40.30 -3.46 4.74
N GLN A 7 40.94 -2.39 5.20
CA GLN A 7 40.26 -1.40 6.03
C GLN A 7 39.19 -0.77 5.15
N GLU A 8 37.92 -1.07 5.45
CA GLU A 8 36.79 -0.26 4.96
C GLU A 8 37.16 1.21 5.17
N PRO A 9 37.02 2.09 4.16
CA PRO A 9 37.35 3.49 4.33
C PRO A 9 36.56 4.02 5.52
N ALA A 10 37.27 4.57 6.52
CA ALA A 10 36.63 5.21 7.66
C ALA A 10 35.83 6.39 7.13
N GLY A 11 34.52 6.19 6.96
CA GLY A 11 33.61 7.26 6.58
C GLY A 11 33.62 8.32 7.68
N THR A 12 33.99 9.55 7.32
CA THR A 12 33.81 10.69 8.22
C THR A 12 32.36 11.14 8.11
N ILE A 13 31.60 11.06 9.20
CA ILE A 13 30.31 11.75 9.29
C ILE A 13 30.62 13.24 9.30
N LEU A 14 30.36 13.92 8.17
CA LEU A 14 30.59 15.35 8.03
C LEU A 14 29.54 16.18 8.78
N GLU A 15 28.33 15.64 8.92
CA GLU A 15 27.22 16.27 9.63
C GLU A 15 26.19 15.21 10.05
N SER A 16 25.66 15.32 11.27
CA SER A 16 24.56 14.48 11.78
C SER A 16 23.39 15.38 12.08
N VAL A 17 22.41 15.42 11.17
CA VAL A 17 21.18 16.21 11.35
C VAL A 17 20.11 15.29 11.95
N THR A 18 19.80 15.48 13.23
CA THR A 18 18.77 14.71 13.95
C THR A 18 17.40 15.38 13.97
N ASP A 19 17.32 16.66 13.62
CA ASP A 19 16.10 17.46 13.69
C ASP A 19 15.42 17.61 12.33
N ARG A 20 15.22 16.49 11.62
CA ARG A 20 14.41 16.47 10.40
C ARG A 20 13.04 15.89 10.67
N SER A 21 12.01 16.68 10.40
CA SER A 21 10.62 16.24 10.41
C SER A 21 10.20 15.84 9.01
N ILE A 22 9.67 14.63 8.85
CA ILE A 22 8.89 14.24 7.68
C ILE A 22 7.43 14.20 8.10
N ALA A 23 6.55 14.89 7.37
CA ALA A 23 5.12 14.79 7.61
C ALA A 23 4.56 13.58 6.85
N PHE A 24 3.63 12.87 7.49
CA PHE A 24 2.89 11.79 6.85
C PHE A 24 1.63 12.35 6.17
N PRO A 25 1.17 11.74 5.06
CA PRO A 25 -0.05 12.15 4.38
C PRO A 25 -1.26 12.09 5.30
N ASP A 26 -2.12 13.11 5.18
CA ASP A 26 -3.50 13.04 5.66
C ASP A 26 -4.35 12.30 4.62
N VAL A 27 -5.38 11.58 5.11
CA VAL A 27 -6.29 10.77 4.27
C VAL A 27 -7.74 11.09 4.59
N TRP A 28 -8.53 11.40 3.55
CA TRP A 28 -9.98 11.59 3.65
C TRP A 28 -10.69 10.45 2.93
N GLY A 29 -11.54 9.70 3.63
CA GLY A 29 -12.26 8.55 3.08
C GLY A 29 -13.78 8.72 3.03
N LEU A 30 -14.41 8.18 2.00
CA LEU A 30 -15.87 8.01 1.90
C LEU A 30 -16.22 6.60 1.41
N GLY A 31 -17.02 5.87 2.21
CA GLY A 31 -17.42 4.50 1.92
C GLY A 31 -18.93 4.31 1.76
N LEU A 32 -19.32 3.41 0.85
CA LEU A 32 -20.69 2.92 0.69
C LEU A 32 -20.68 1.39 0.74
N ALA A 33 -21.66 0.81 1.44
CA ALA A 33 -21.84 -0.63 1.50
C ALA A 33 -23.32 -0.99 1.32
N TYR A 34 -23.55 -2.06 0.56
CA TYR A 34 -24.85 -2.67 0.37
C TYR A 34 -24.78 -4.15 0.78
N ARG A 35 -25.76 -4.59 1.57
CA ARG A 35 -25.97 -6.00 1.90
C ARG A 35 -27.34 -6.44 1.39
N SER A 36 -27.38 -7.58 0.72
CA SER A 36 -28.62 -8.15 0.21
C SER A 36 -29.59 -8.51 1.35
N PRO A 37 -30.93 -8.52 1.11
CA PRO A 37 -31.90 -8.80 2.16
C PRO A 37 -31.76 -10.17 2.82
N ASP A 38 -31.29 -11.18 2.07
CA ASP A 38 -30.99 -12.53 2.56
C ASP A 38 -29.63 -12.62 3.27
N GLY A 39 -28.81 -11.55 3.23
CA GLY A 39 -27.52 -11.45 3.89
C GLY A 39 -26.37 -12.20 3.21
N SER A 40 -26.61 -12.84 2.07
CA SER A 40 -25.60 -13.65 1.38
C SER A 40 -24.60 -12.80 0.58
N LEU A 41 -25.00 -11.65 0.05
CA LEU A 41 -24.17 -10.79 -0.78
C LEU A 41 -23.89 -9.46 -0.08
N THR A 42 -22.63 -9.07 -0.02
CA THR A 42 -22.20 -7.73 0.40
C THR A 42 -21.34 -7.09 -0.69
N ILE A 43 -21.63 -5.85 -1.05
CA ILE A 43 -20.87 -5.05 -2.02
C ILE A 43 -20.40 -3.79 -1.31
N GLY A 44 -19.14 -3.43 -1.48
CA GLY A 44 -18.53 -2.23 -0.91
C GLY A 44 -17.80 -1.41 -1.96
N PHE A 45 -17.82 -0.10 -1.78
CA PHE A 45 -17.02 0.86 -2.51
C PHE A 45 -16.45 1.89 -1.54
N GLU A 46 -15.19 2.26 -1.74
CA GLU A 46 -14.50 3.28 -0.95
C GLU A 46 -13.68 4.17 -1.87
N TRP A 47 -13.66 5.47 -1.54
CA TRP A 47 -12.83 6.48 -2.17
C TRP A 47 -12.00 7.16 -1.10
N ASP A 48 -10.69 7.21 -1.32
CA ASP A 48 -9.73 7.82 -0.43
C ASP A 48 -8.96 8.92 -1.17
N ARG A 49 -8.93 10.12 -0.60
CA ARG A 49 -8.07 11.22 -1.04
C ARG A 49 -6.84 11.25 -0.14
N VAL A 50 -5.67 10.94 -0.71
CA VAL A 50 -4.39 10.91 0.01
C VAL A 50 -3.54 12.13 -0.36
N GLU A 51 -3.16 12.91 0.64
CA GLU A 51 -2.41 14.17 0.45
C GLU A 51 -0.88 13.95 0.43
N TYR A 52 -0.40 13.12 -0.50
CA TYR A 52 1.03 12.80 -0.61
C TYR A 52 1.94 14.03 -0.77
N SER A 53 1.43 15.13 -1.33
CA SER A 53 2.22 16.36 -1.55
C SER A 53 2.82 16.94 -0.26
N ILE A 54 2.29 16.60 0.92
CA ILE A 54 2.86 17.04 2.20
C ILE A 54 4.26 16.45 2.45
N ILE A 55 4.53 15.24 1.95
CA ILE A 55 5.84 14.60 2.08
C ILE A 55 6.87 15.43 1.31
N GLY A 56 6.58 15.80 0.05
CA GLY A 56 7.47 16.62 -0.76
C GLY A 56 7.75 18.01 -0.15
N LYS A 57 6.72 18.64 0.43
CA LYS A 57 6.83 19.97 1.07
C LYS A 57 7.65 19.97 2.37
N THR A 58 7.70 18.84 3.07
CA THR A 58 8.39 18.72 4.38
C THR A 58 9.71 17.98 4.28
N LEU A 59 10.05 17.45 3.10
CA LEU A 59 11.31 16.76 2.87
C LEU A 59 12.48 17.75 2.88
N ASP A 60 13.19 17.82 4.00
CA ASP A 60 14.48 18.48 4.09
C ASP A 60 15.58 17.52 3.61
N SER A 61 16.01 17.66 2.35
CA SER A 61 17.06 16.83 1.74
C SER A 61 18.34 17.64 1.49
N PRO A 62 19.54 17.14 1.86
CA PRO A 62 20.80 17.81 1.59
C PRO A 62 21.36 17.46 0.20
N VAL A 63 20.71 16.52 -0.51
CA VAL A 63 21.20 15.95 -1.78
C VAL A 63 20.44 16.52 -2.97
N VAL A 64 19.17 16.90 -2.80
CA VAL A 64 18.32 17.42 -3.87
C VAL A 64 17.53 18.60 -3.35
N ASP A 65 17.49 19.68 -4.12
CA ASP A 65 16.67 20.84 -3.81
C ASP A 65 15.19 20.42 -3.81
N ALA A 66 14.55 20.51 -2.64
CA ALA A 66 13.15 20.13 -2.45
C ALA A 66 12.19 20.93 -3.35
N SER A 67 12.59 22.10 -3.87
CA SER A 67 11.79 22.85 -4.84
C SER A 67 11.74 22.21 -6.23
N GLN A 68 12.65 21.29 -6.53
CA GLN A 68 12.74 20.60 -7.81
C GLN A 68 12.21 19.16 -7.78
N VAL A 69 11.73 18.69 -6.62
CA VAL A 69 11.10 17.38 -6.46
C VAL A 69 9.65 17.57 -6.02
N THR A 70 8.73 16.87 -6.66
CA THR A 70 7.31 16.92 -6.31
C THR A 70 6.71 15.52 -6.25
N ILE A 71 5.56 15.41 -5.59
CA ILE A 71 4.73 14.22 -5.48
C ILE A 71 3.28 14.68 -5.46
N ASP A 72 2.41 13.99 -6.20
CA ASP A 72 1.03 14.42 -6.41
C ASP A 72 0.09 13.76 -5.41
N ASP A 73 -0.94 14.50 -4.99
CA ASP A 73 -2.02 13.94 -4.19
C ASP A 73 -2.86 12.97 -5.03
N ALA A 74 -3.21 11.83 -4.47
CA ALA A 74 -3.83 10.71 -5.18
C ALA A 74 -5.28 10.49 -4.78
N ASN A 75 -6.06 9.85 -5.66
CA ASN A 75 -7.37 9.31 -5.33
C ASN A 75 -7.31 7.78 -5.46
N GLU A 76 -7.36 7.09 -4.34
CA GLU A 76 -7.41 5.65 -4.28
C GLU A 76 -8.88 5.21 -4.28
N LEU A 77 -9.18 4.17 -5.06
CA LEU A 77 -10.53 3.65 -5.23
C LEU A 77 -10.52 2.17 -4.93
N HIS A 78 -11.42 1.74 -4.06
CA HIS A 78 -11.56 0.35 -3.66
C HIS A 78 -12.97 -0.13 -3.97
N PHE A 79 -13.07 -1.32 -4.55
CA PHE A 79 -14.34 -2.01 -4.77
C PHE A 79 -14.22 -3.46 -4.34
N GLY A 80 -15.21 -3.94 -3.59
CA GLY A 80 -15.21 -5.28 -3.02
C GLY A 80 -16.58 -5.93 -3.08
N VAL A 81 -16.57 -7.25 -3.25
CA VAL A 81 -17.75 -8.11 -3.19
C VAL A 81 -17.44 -9.32 -2.30
N GLU A 82 -18.37 -9.64 -1.41
CA GLU A 82 -18.37 -10.85 -0.61
C GLU A 82 -19.66 -11.63 -0.88
N TYR A 83 -19.54 -12.95 -1.08
CA TYR A 83 -20.66 -13.87 -1.11
C TYR A 83 -20.50 -14.97 -0.06
N VAL A 84 -21.51 -15.13 0.80
CA VAL A 84 -21.54 -16.10 1.89
C VAL A 84 -22.58 -17.18 1.62
N PHE A 85 -22.13 -18.43 1.62
CA PHE A 85 -22.98 -19.61 1.50
C PHE A 85 -23.63 -19.90 2.87
N LEU A 86 -24.77 -19.26 3.14
CA LEU A 86 -25.46 -19.34 4.45
C LEU A 86 -26.09 -20.71 4.74
N GLU A 87 -26.35 -21.51 3.70
CA GLU A 87 -26.98 -22.83 3.84
C GLU A 87 -25.96 -23.95 4.14
N THR A 88 -24.66 -23.68 4.02
CA THR A 88 -23.62 -24.69 4.25
C THR A 88 -23.20 -24.78 5.72
N ARG A 89 -22.74 -25.96 6.13
CA ARG A 89 -22.09 -26.17 7.43
C ARG A 89 -20.80 -26.95 7.19
N PRO A 90 -19.61 -26.33 7.28
CA PRO A 90 -19.32 -24.96 7.75
C PRO A 90 -19.85 -23.84 6.84
N LEU A 91 -19.94 -22.62 7.37
CA LEU A 91 -20.22 -21.43 6.55
C LEU A 91 -18.98 -21.15 5.69
N ILE A 92 -19.21 -20.89 4.40
CA ILE A 92 -18.15 -20.58 3.45
C ILE A 92 -18.42 -19.18 2.91
N ALA A 93 -17.39 -18.35 2.82
CA ALA A 93 -17.43 -17.05 2.20
C ALA A 93 -16.36 -16.96 1.10
N ILE A 94 -16.71 -16.36 -0.03
CA ILE A 94 -15.76 -15.97 -1.06
C ILE A 94 -15.76 -14.45 -1.19
N ARG A 95 -14.58 -13.89 -1.42
CA ARG A 95 -14.36 -12.45 -1.54
C ARG A 95 -13.59 -12.17 -2.81
N GLY A 96 -13.91 -11.07 -3.46
CA GLY A 96 -13.15 -10.54 -4.58
C GLY A 96 -13.21 -9.03 -4.56
N GLY A 97 -12.18 -8.39 -5.08
CA GLY A 97 -12.13 -6.94 -5.13
C GLY A 97 -11.11 -6.45 -6.14
N VAL A 98 -11.16 -5.15 -6.37
CA VAL A 98 -10.15 -4.42 -7.13
C VAL A 98 -9.88 -3.12 -6.41
N TRP A 99 -8.64 -2.68 -6.46
CA TRP A 99 -8.30 -1.34 -6.01
C TRP A 99 -7.25 -0.70 -6.90
N HIS A 100 -7.32 0.62 -6.99
CA HIS A 100 -6.47 1.43 -7.84
C HIS A 100 -5.51 2.25 -6.97
N ASP A 101 -4.21 1.99 -7.14
CA ASP A 101 -3.09 2.66 -6.48
C ASP A 101 -2.45 3.67 -7.46
N PRO A 102 -2.78 4.97 -7.38
CA PRO A 102 -2.17 5.95 -8.26
C PRO A 102 -0.70 6.17 -7.93
N ASP A 103 0.08 6.60 -8.92
CA ASP A 103 1.50 6.89 -8.72
C ASP A 103 1.73 7.92 -7.61
N HIS A 104 2.40 7.47 -6.56
CA HIS A 104 2.79 8.28 -5.39
C HIS A 104 4.33 8.32 -5.26
N ARG A 105 5.07 8.27 -6.38
CA ARG A 105 6.52 8.44 -6.39
C ARG A 105 6.93 9.89 -6.51
N PHE A 106 8.12 10.19 -5.98
CA PHE A 106 8.78 11.47 -6.21
C PHE A 106 9.21 11.61 -7.67
N ARG A 107 8.87 12.75 -8.28
CA ARG A 107 9.32 13.13 -9.63
C ARG A 107 10.17 14.39 -9.58
N TYR A 108 11.24 14.41 -10.37
CA TYR A 108 12.10 15.58 -10.51
C TYR A 108 11.63 16.47 -11.67
N LEU A 109 11.57 17.78 -11.43
CA LEU A 109 11.08 18.79 -12.37
C LEU A 109 12.19 19.55 -13.10
N GLY A 110 13.46 19.42 -12.68
CA GLY A 110 14.60 20.08 -13.31
C GLY A 110 15.16 19.34 -14.52
N ASP A 111 16.14 19.96 -15.19
CA ASP A 111 16.75 19.43 -16.43
C ASP A 111 18.00 18.55 -16.20
N ASP A 112 18.38 18.30 -14.94
CA ASP A 112 19.52 17.43 -14.63
C ASP A 112 19.22 15.95 -14.97
N PRO A 113 19.93 15.35 -15.95
CA PRO A 113 19.62 13.99 -16.41
C PRO A 113 19.82 12.91 -15.35
N PHE A 114 20.73 13.11 -14.40
CA PHE A 114 20.98 12.15 -13.33
C PHE A 114 19.80 12.13 -12.33
N SER A 115 19.34 13.29 -11.90
CA SER A 115 18.19 13.44 -11.00
C SER A 115 16.89 12.96 -11.66
N GLN A 116 16.69 13.21 -12.95
CA GLN A 116 15.56 12.63 -13.71
C GLN A 116 15.61 11.11 -13.77
N ALA A 117 16.81 10.50 -13.82
CA ALA A 117 16.93 9.06 -13.83
C ALA A 117 16.61 8.41 -12.47
N LEU A 118 16.89 9.12 -11.37
CA LEU A 118 16.62 8.66 -9.99
C LEU A 118 15.15 8.87 -9.57
N TYR A 119 14.55 10.00 -9.94
CA TYR A 119 13.19 10.40 -9.53
C TYR A 119 12.25 10.41 -10.73
N ARG A 120 11.92 9.20 -11.20
CA ARG A 120 11.00 8.99 -12.31
C ARG A 120 9.57 8.92 -11.80
N GLN A 121 8.67 9.49 -12.59
CA GLN A 121 7.25 9.21 -12.44
C GLN A 121 7.01 7.69 -12.56
N GLY A 122 6.21 7.15 -11.64
CA GLY A 122 5.74 5.78 -11.69
C GLY A 122 4.51 5.64 -12.58
N GLU A 123 3.89 4.47 -12.48
CA GLU A 123 2.64 4.16 -13.16
C GLU A 123 1.59 3.87 -12.10
N ASP A 124 0.34 4.17 -12.41
CA ASP A 124 -0.80 3.75 -11.60
C ASP A 124 -0.91 2.22 -11.66
N ILE A 125 -1.15 1.59 -10.51
CA ILE A 125 -1.19 0.14 -10.35
C ILE A 125 -2.61 -0.29 -10.02
N LEU A 126 -3.14 -1.22 -10.82
CA LEU A 126 -4.38 -1.91 -10.48
C LEU A 126 -4.06 -3.19 -9.72
N HIS A 127 -4.71 -3.35 -8.58
CA HIS A 127 -4.66 -4.55 -7.77
C HIS A 127 -5.97 -5.33 -7.92
N VAL A 128 -5.85 -6.65 -7.97
CA VAL A 128 -6.97 -7.60 -7.98
C VAL A 128 -6.84 -8.49 -6.76
N THR A 129 -7.91 -8.58 -5.98
CA THR A 129 -7.93 -9.35 -4.74
C THR A 129 -8.93 -10.50 -4.83
N ALA A 130 -8.58 -11.60 -4.16
CA ALA A 130 -9.43 -12.77 -4.01
C ALA A 130 -9.24 -13.37 -2.63
N GLY A 131 -10.31 -13.92 -2.04
CA GLY A 131 -10.23 -14.55 -0.74
C GLY A 131 -11.30 -15.60 -0.49
N VAL A 132 -11.02 -16.49 0.44
CA VAL A 132 -11.93 -17.52 0.92
C VAL A 132 -11.88 -17.60 2.44
N GLY A 133 -13.04 -17.65 3.06
CA GLY A 133 -13.22 -17.83 4.50
C GLY A 133 -14.06 -19.07 4.79
N ILE A 134 -13.66 -19.86 5.77
CA ILE A 134 -14.43 -21.03 6.24
C ILE A 134 -14.61 -20.90 7.75
N ALA A 135 -15.86 -20.82 8.19
CA ALA A 135 -16.22 -20.67 9.59
C ALA A 135 -16.98 -21.90 10.13
N PHE A 136 -16.37 -22.55 11.12
CA PHE A 136 -16.93 -23.59 11.97
C PHE A 136 -17.39 -22.99 13.31
N LYS A 137 -18.10 -23.77 14.13
CA LYS A 137 -18.62 -23.31 15.43
C LYS A 137 -17.57 -22.77 16.40
N ARG A 138 -16.32 -23.25 16.32
CA ARG A 138 -15.22 -22.90 17.25
C ARG A 138 -13.95 -22.44 16.55
N PHE A 139 -13.98 -22.37 15.22
CA PHE A 139 -12.78 -22.23 14.43
C PHE A 139 -13.09 -21.53 13.11
N GLN A 140 -12.25 -20.61 12.69
CA GLN A 140 -12.36 -19.92 11.41
C GLN A 140 -10.98 -19.91 10.75
N ILE A 141 -10.95 -20.08 9.42
CA ILE A 141 -9.76 -19.87 8.59
C ILE A 141 -10.13 -18.89 7.49
N ASP A 142 -9.25 -17.94 7.21
CA ASP A 142 -9.35 -17.08 6.04
C ASP A 142 -8.02 -17.07 5.28
N PHE A 143 -8.12 -17.15 3.96
CA PHE A 143 -7.02 -16.98 3.03
C PHE A 143 -7.34 -15.84 2.07
N GLY A 144 -6.35 -15.00 1.77
CA GLY A 144 -6.45 -13.89 0.83
C GLY A 144 -5.22 -13.80 -0.06
N ALA A 145 -5.45 -13.32 -1.29
CA ALA A 145 -4.43 -12.97 -2.26
C ALA A 145 -4.72 -11.57 -2.81
N ASP A 146 -3.67 -10.78 -2.97
CA ASP A 146 -3.65 -9.48 -3.65
C ASP A 146 -2.58 -9.56 -4.74
N LEU A 147 -2.97 -9.31 -5.98
CA LEU A 147 -2.13 -9.45 -7.16
C LEU A 147 -2.09 -8.14 -7.92
N SER A 148 -0.90 -7.74 -8.34
CA SER A 148 -0.68 -6.54 -9.13
C SER A 148 0.49 -6.72 -10.08
N GLN A 149 0.76 -5.73 -10.94
CA GLN A 149 1.90 -5.81 -11.85
C GLN A 149 3.26 -5.86 -11.11
N ASN A 150 3.35 -5.27 -9.91
CA ASN A 150 4.61 -5.05 -9.20
C ASN A 150 4.76 -5.88 -7.91
N SER A 151 3.66 -6.41 -7.38
CA SER A 151 3.64 -7.11 -6.10
C SER A 151 2.51 -8.14 -6.04
N ASP A 152 2.83 -9.32 -5.51
CA ASP A 152 1.87 -10.37 -5.18
C ASP A 152 1.97 -10.68 -3.68
N VAL A 153 0.86 -10.55 -2.96
CA VAL A 153 0.79 -10.76 -1.52
C VAL A 153 -0.23 -11.84 -1.19
N PHE A 154 0.14 -12.75 -0.29
CA PHE A 154 -0.73 -13.82 0.21
C PHE A 154 -0.79 -13.77 1.74
N ALA A 155 -1.98 -13.96 2.30
CA ALA A 155 -2.21 -13.96 3.73
C ALA A 155 -3.07 -15.16 4.15
N LEU A 156 -2.75 -15.75 5.30
CA LEU A 156 -3.51 -16.81 5.94
C LEU A 156 -3.72 -16.45 7.41
N SER A 157 -4.94 -16.59 7.90
CA SER A 157 -5.28 -16.35 9.30
C SER A 157 -6.19 -17.45 9.84
N ALA A 158 -6.16 -17.64 11.16
CA ALA A 158 -7.04 -18.58 11.85
C ALA A 158 -7.45 -18.07 13.23
N ILE A 159 -8.70 -18.29 13.60
CA ILE A 159 -9.28 -17.91 14.90
C ILE A 159 -9.82 -19.17 15.58
N TYR A 160 -9.58 -19.32 16.88
CA TYR A 160 -10.11 -20.42 17.69
C TYR A 160 -10.80 -19.87 18.95
N SER A 161 -12.01 -20.34 19.22
CA SER A 161 -12.82 -19.94 20.38
C SER A 161 -13.07 -21.13 21.30
N PHE A 162 -12.72 -20.98 22.59
CA PHE A 162 -12.82 -22.02 23.63
C PHE A 162 -14.02 -21.82 24.56
#